data_AF-X1N1D2-F1
#
_entry.id   AF-X1N1D2-F1
#
_cell.length_a   1.000
_cell.length_b   1.000
_cell.length_c   1.000
_cell.angle_alpha   90.00
_cell.angle_beta   90.00
_cell.angle_gamma   90.00
#
_symmetry.space_group_name_H-M   'P 1'
#
loop_
_entity.id
_entity.type
_entity.pdbx_description
1 polymer ?
#
loop_
_entity_poly.entity_id
_entity_poly.type
_entity_poly.pdbx_seq_one_letter_code
_entity_poly.pdbx_strand_id
1 'polypeptide(L)'
;GAYSWAKSPRYNGNVVEVGPLARMINDRDSLVLNLVSDLGPSVYTRVLARLHEGVRLLKQLKIWLEEIDPSQPFYIKPEKPKEAEGKGLTEAARGVQYRKDKDRRI
;
A
#
# COMPACT_ATOMS: atom_id res chain seq x y z
N GLY A 1 -19.98 -11.03 23.42
CA GLY A 1 -20.54 -11.47 22.12
C GLY A 1 -19.79 -10.79 20.99
N ALA A 2 -19.93 -11.29 19.76
CA ALA A 2 -19.42 -10.60 18.56
C ALA A 2 -20.44 -9.57 18.05
N TYR A 3 -19.97 -8.45 17.50
CA TYR A 3 -20.83 -7.34 17.02
C TYR A 3 -20.45 -6.82 15.62
N SER A 4 -19.46 -7.42 14.96
CA SER A 4 -18.96 -7.01 13.64
C SER A 4 -18.49 -8.21 12.83
N TRP A 5 -18.64 -8.12 11.51
CA TRP A 5 -18.09 -9.08 10.55
C TRP A 5 -16.62 -8.80 10.22
N ALA A 6 -16.11 -7.63 10.57
CA ALA A 6 -14.71 -7.27 10.36
C ALA A 6 -13.81 -7.98 11.38
N LYS A 7 -12.73 -8.60 10.89
CA LYS A 7 -11.63 -9.09 11.75
C LYS A 7 -10.91 -7.90 12.42
N SER A 8 -10.11 -8.20 13.44
CA SER A 8 -9.36 -7.20 14.21
C SER A 8 -7.84 -7.40 14.05
N PRO A 9 -7.23 -7.02 12.91
CA PRO A 9 -5.79 -7.18 12.70
C PRO A 9 -4.99 -6.35 13.72
N ARG A 10 -3.83 -6.88 14.12
CA ARG A 10 -2.88 -6.23 15.04
C ARG A 10 -1.47 -6.38 14.49
N TYR A 11 -0.64 -5.38 14.72
CA TYR A 11 0.80 -5.45 14.44
C TYR A 11 1.56 -5.39 15.76
N ASN A 12 2.27 -6.48 16.10
CA ASN A 12 2.92 -6.65 17.41
C ASN A 12 1.98 -6.34 18.59
N GLY A 13 0.73 -6.81 18.51
CA GLY A 13 -0.30 -6.56 19.54
C GLY A 13 -0.97 -5.19 19.46
N ASN A 14 -0.46 -4.24 18.67
CA ASN A 14 -0.99 -2.88 18.59
C ASN A 14 -2.05 -2.71 17.51
N VAL A 15 -3.00 -1.80 17.75
CA VAL A 15 -3.89 -1.26 16.73
C VAL A 15 -3.09 -0.28 15.88
N VAL A 16 -3.11 -0.48 14.57
CA VAL A 16 -2.40 0.39 13.61
C VAL A 16 -3.37 0.86 12.53
N GLU A 17 -3.16 2.07 12.04
CA GLU A 17 -3.85 2.57 10.85
C GLU A 17 -2.99 2.38 9.59
N VAL A 18 -3.64 2.43 8.43
CA VAL A 18 -3.03 2.27 7.11
C VAL A 18 -3.56 3.33 6.15
N GLY A 19 -2.95 3.43 4.97
CA GLY A 19 -3.35 4.37 3.93
C GLY A 19 -2.36 5.51 3.73
N PRO A 20 -2.76 6.58 3.01
CA PRO A 20 -1.82 7.61 2.54
C PRO A 20 -1.03 8.28 3.66
N LEU A 21 -1.68 8.63 4.78
CA LEU A 21 -1.00 9.25 5.91
C LEU A 21 0.11 8.35 6.48
N ALA A 22 -0.21 7.07 6.72
CA ALA A 22 0.75 6.10 7.24
C ALA A 22 1.92 5.89 6.27
N ARG A 23 1.65 5.78 4.96
CA ARG A 23 2.70 5.67 3.93
C ARG A 23 3.63 6.88 3.92
N MET A 24 3.07 8.08 3.95
CA MET A 24 3.87 9.33 3.94
C MET A 24 4.71 9.50 5.19
N ILE A 25 4.18 9.14 6.37
CA ILE A 25 4.96 9.14 7.63
C ILE A 25 6.10 8.14 7.54
N ASN A 26 5.84 6.92 7.07
CA ASN A 26 6.84 5.87 6.92
C ASN A 26 7.93 6.26 5.91
N ASP A 27 7.54 6.91 4.82
CA ASP A 27 8.42 7.41 3.76
C ASP A 27 9.13 8.72 4.12
N ARG A 28 8.90 9.25 5.34
CA ARG A 28 9.53 10.48 5.85
C ARG A 28 9.25 11.72 4.98
N ASP A 29 8.05 11.80 4.42
CA ASP A 29 7.64 12.96 3.62
C ASP A 29 7.62 14.24 4.47
N SER A 30 8.51 15.19 4.14
CA SER A 30 8.73 16.40 4.96
C SER A 30 7.47 17.24 5.16
N LEU A 31 6.62 17.39 4.14
CA LEU A 31 5.38 18.15 4.24
C LEU A 31 4.43 17.48 5.23
N VAL A 32 4.24 16.16 5.07
CA VAL A 32 3.32 15.41 5.93
C VAL A 32 3.82 15.34 7.37
N LEU A 33 5.13 15.13 7.58
CA LEU A 33 5.71 15.13 8.92
C LEU A 33 5.52 16.46 9.64
N ASN A 34 5.75 17.59 8.96
CA ASN A 34 5.51 18.92 9.52
C ASN A 34 4.02 19.12 9.86
N LEU A 35 3.12 18.79 8.93
CA LEU A 35 1.67 18.90 9.16
C LEU A 35 1.19 18.05 10.33
N VAL A 36 1.70 16.83 10.49
CA VAL A 36 1.35 15.96 11.60
C VAL A 36 1.97 16.46 12.91
N SER A 37 3.18 17.01 12.88
CA SER A 37 3.81 17.63 14.05
C SER A 37 2.98 18.82 14.54
N ASP A 38 2.50 19.67 13.63
CA ASP A 38 1.82 20.92 13.97
C ASP A 38 0.33 20.71 14.28
N LEU A 39 -0.36 19.83 13.53
CA LEU A 39 -1.82 19.67 13.59
C LEU A 39 -2.27 18.32 14.16
N GLY A 40 -1.34 17.38 14.34
CA GLY A 40 -1.64 16.01 14.74
C GLY A 40 -2.32 15.15 13.66
N PRO A 41 -2.48 13.85 13.92
CA PRO A 41 -3.25 12.96 13.05
C PRO A 41 -4.75 13.26 13.17
N SER A 42 -5.34 13.81 12.13
CA SER A 42 -6.73 14.28 12.08
C SER A 42 -7.40 13.87 10.77
N VAL A 43 -8.71 14.13 10.63
CA VAL A 43 -9.40 13.94 9.34
C VAL A 43 -8.74 14.81 8.26
N TYR A 44 -8.41 16.05 8.61
CA TYR A 44 -7.76 17.00 7.71
C TYR A 44 -6.41 16.48 7.22
N THR A 45 -5.50 16.06 8.11
CA THR A 45 -4.17 15.59 7.70
C THR A 45 -4.24 14.29 6.89
N ARG A 46 -5.23 13.42 7.12
CA ARG A 46 -5.47 12.22 6.28
C ARG A 46 -5.97 12.56 4.88
N VAL A 47 -6.85 13.55 4.75
CA VAL A 47 -7.36 14.00 3.44
C VAL A 47 -6.25 14.69 2.65
N LEU A 48 -5.48 15.56 3.30
CA LEU A 48 -4.36 16.25 2.68
C LEU A 48 -3.27 15.27 2.24
N ALA A 49 -2.90 14.31 3.09
CA ALA A 49 -1.94 13.26 2.73
C ALA A 49 -2.40 12.45 1.49
N ARG A 50 -3.71 12.18 1.36
CA ARG A 50 -4.26 11.51 0.16
C ARG A 50 -4.11 12.37 -1.11
N LEU A 51 -4.38 13.67 -1.01
CA LEU A 51 -4.19 14.59 -2.13
C LEU A 51 -2.72 14.66 -2.54
N HIS A 52 -1.83 14.83 -1.56
CA HIS A 52 -0.38 14.89 -1.75
C HIS A 52 0.19 13.62 -2.37
N GLU A 53 -0.32 12.45 -1.96
CA GLU A 53 0.02 11.17 -2.58
C GLU A 53 -0.32 11.12 -4.07
N GLY A 54 -1.45 11.72 -4.48
CA GLY A 54 -1.80 11.85 -5.89
C GLY A 54 -0.79 12.67 -6.69
N VAL A 55 -0.28 13.77 -6.13
CA VAL A 55 0.76 14.60 -6.77
C VAL A 55 2.07 13.83 -6.93
N ARG A 56 2.47 13.08 -5.90
CA ARG A 56 3.66 12.22 -5.96
C ARG A 56 3.51 11.10 -6.98
N LEU A 57 2.34 10.47 -7.02
CA LEU A 57 2.02 9.43 -7.98
C LEU A 57 2.09 9.95 -9.42
N LEU A 58 1.60 11.18 -9.69
CA LEU A 58 1.70 11.79 -11.02
C LEU A 58 3.15 11.95 -11.47
N LYS A 59 4.04 12.40 -10.58
CA LYS A 59 5.49 12.49 -10.88
C LYS A 59 6.06 11.12 -11.21
N GLN A 60 5.71 10.10 -10.43
CA GLN A 60 6.21 8.74 -10.64
C GLN A 60 5.67 8.10 -11.93
N LEU A 61 4.40 8.34 -12.26
CA LEU A 61 3.80 7.90 -13.52
C LEU A 61 4.56 8.44 -14.73
N LYS A 62 5.00 9.70 -14.69
CA LYS A 62 5.82 10.28 -15.77
C LYS A 62 7.13 9.50 -15.96
N ILE A 63 7.82 9.18 -14.87
CA ILE A 63 9.08 8.41 -14.92
C ILE A 63 8.81 7.03 -15.53
N TRP A 64 7.79 6.31 -15.05
CA TRP A 64 7.46 4.98 -15.60
C TRP A 64 7.05 5.01 -17.07
N LEU A 65 6.40 6.08 -17.52
CA LEU A 65 6.06 6.28 -18.93
C LEU A 65 7.30 6.52 -19.81
N GLU A 66 8.39 7.06 -19.26
CA GLU A 66 9.66 7.22 -19.97
C GLU A 66 10.48 5.92 -19.99
N GLU A 67 10.29 5.05 -18.99
CA GLU A 67 11.01 3.77 -18.86
C GLU A 67 10.37 2.61 -19.63
N ILE A 68 9.07 2.70 -19.97
CA ILE A 68 8.36 1.61 -20.65
C ILE A 68 8.81 1.48 -22.10
N ASP A 69 9.30 0.29 -22.47
CA ASP A 69 9.53 -0.11 -23.86
C ASP A 69 8.39 -1.04 -24.32
N PRO A 70 7.46 -0.57 -25.18
CA PRO A 70 6.34 -1.37 -25.66
C PRO A 70 6.73 -2.59 -26.49
N SER A 71 7.99 -2.67 -26.97
CA SER A 71 8.47 -3.79 -27.76
C SER A 71 8.90 -5.00 -26.91
N GLN A 72 9.12 -4.80 -25.60
CA GLN A 72 9.54 -5.86 -24.68
C GLN A 72 8.38 -6.76 -24.25
N PRO A 73 8.63 -8.05 -23.96
CA PRO A 73 7.61 -8.94 -23.43
C PRO A 73 7.17 -8.50 -22.01
N PHE A 74 5.86 -8.34 -21.81
CA PHE A 74 5.27 -7.99 -20.51
C PHE A 74 4.71 -9.19 -19.72
N TYR A 75 4.71 -10.38 -20.34
CA TYR A 75 4.19 -11.61 -19.74
C TYR A 75 5.14 -12.78 -19.99
N ILE A 76 5.52 -13.44 -18.90
CA ILE A 76 6.26 -14.69 -18.92
C ILE A 76 5.32 -15.75 -18.39
N LYS A 77 5.02 -16.77 -19.20
CA LYS A 77 4.15 -17.87 -18.79
C LYS A 77 4.83 -18.64 -17.64
N PRO A 78 4.26 -18.64 -16.43
CA PRO A 78 4.87 -19.35 -15.31
C PRO A 78 4.66 -20.86 -15.48
N GLU A 79 5.67 -21.64 -15.16
CA GLU A 79 5.51 -23.07 -14.92
C GLU A 79 4.76 -23.29 -13.61
N LYS A 80 3.88 -24.28 -13.56
CA LYS A 80 3.09 -24.59 -12.36
C LYS A 80 3.87 -25.57 -11.49
N PRO A 81 4.46 -25.16 -10.35
CA PRO A 81 5.14 -26.08 -9.44
C PRO A 81 4.14 -27.08 -8.83
N LYS A 82 4.64 -28.26 -8.43
CA LYS A 82 3.82 -29.26 -7.72
C LYS A 82 3.37 -28.75 -6.35
N GLU A 83 4.27 -28.07 -5.63
CA GLU A 83 4.07 -27.46 -4.32
C GLU A 83 4.76 -26.10 -4.29
N ALA A 84 4.09 -25.08 -3.76
CA ALA A 84 4.64 -23.72 -3.62
C ALA A 84 3.85 -22.90 -2.59
N GLU A 85 4.53 -21.94 -1.96
CA GLU A 85 3.94 -20.89 -1.14
C GLU A 85 4.31 -19.52 -1.73
N GLY A 86 3.32 -18.62 -1.80
CA GLY A 86 3.50 -17.26 -2.28
C GLY A 86 2.91 -16.25 -1.30
N LYS A 87 3.58 -15.10 -1.17
CA LYS A 87 3.07 -13.95 -0.42
C LYS A 87 3.14 -12.71 -1.29
N GLY A 88 1.99 -12.09 -1.51
CA GLY A 88 1.86 -10.80 -2.17
C GLY A 88 1.67 -9.70 -1.13
N LEU A 89 2.50 -8.67 -1.22
CA LEU A 89 2.41 -7.46 -0.40
C LEU A 89 2.30 -6.28 -1.35
N THR A 90 1.28 -5.47 -1.16
CA THR A 90 1.14 -4.21 -1.90
C THR A 90 0.42 -3.19 -1.03
N GLU A 91 0.50 -1.93 -1.43
CA GLU A 91 -0.29 -0.86 -0.86
C GLU A 91 -1.46 -0.56 -1.80
N ALA A 92 -2.66 -0.97 -1.40
CA ALA A 92 -3.85 -0.51 -2.08
C ALA A 92 -4.07 0.98 -1.78
N ALA A 93 -4.95 1.64 -2.55
CA ALA A 93 -5.24 3.07 -2.37
C ALA A 93 -5.60 3.43 -0.91
N ARG A 94 -6.24 2.51 -0.17
CA ARG A 94 -6.68 2.70 1.22
C ARG A 94 -5.75 2.10 2.27
N GLY A 95 -4.64 1.47 1.89
CA GLY A 95 -3.66 0.89 2.81
C GLY A 95 -3.21 -0.52 2.41
N VAL A 96 -2.49 -1.16 3.33
CA VAL A 96 -1.83 -2.44 3.09
C VAL A 96 -2.78 -3.54 2.62
N GLN A 97 -2.33 -4.31 1.63
CA GLN A 97 -2.97 -5.53 1.16
C GLN A 97 -1.95 -6.67 1.23
N TYR A 98 -2.29 -7.69 2.00
CA TYR A 98 -1.50 -8.91 2.14
C TYR A 98 -2.32 -10.09 1.62
N ARG A 99 -1.70 -10.86 0.72
CA ARG A 99 -2.24 -12.12 0.21
C ARG A 99 -1.24 -13.21 0.48
N LYS A 100 -1.72 -14.35 1.00
CA LYS A 100 -0.94 -15.57 1.16
C LYS A 100 -1.64 -16.66 0.37
N ASP A 101 -0.92 -17.29 -0.55
CA ASP A 101 -1.38 -18.43 -1.32
C ASP A 101 -0.51 -19.64 -0.96
N LYS A 102 -1.12 -20.81 -0.79
CA LYS A 102 -0.42 -22.07 -0.51
C LYS A 102 -1.05 -23.19 -1.34
N ASP A 103 -0.21 -23.87 -2.11
CA ASP A 103 -0.59 -24.98 -2.98
C ASP A 103 -1.65 -24.61 -4.03
N ARG A 104 -2.18 -25.61 -4.74
CA ARG A 104 -3.06 -25.48 -5.91
C ARG A 104 -4.46 -24.91 -5.63
N ARG A 105 -4.70 -24.24 -4.50
CA ARG A 105 -6.03 -23.74 -4.13
C ARG A 105 -5.95 -22.30 -3.65
N ILE A 106 -6.80 -21.48 -4.26
CA ILE A 106 -7.17 -20.13 -3.79
C ILE A 106 -8.17 -20.31 -2.64
#